data_AF-A0A813AQ91-F1
#
_entry.id   AF-A0A813AQ91-F1
#
_cell.length_a   1.000
_cell.length_b   1.000
_cell.length_c   1.000
_cell.angle_alpha   90.00
_cell.angle_beta   90.00
_cell.angle_gamma   90.00
#
_symmetry.space_group_name_H-M   'P 1'
#
loop_
_entity.id
_entity.type
_entity.pdbx_description
1 polymer ?
#
loop_
_entity_poly.entity_id
_entity_poly.type
_entity_poly.pdbx_seq_one_letter_code
_entity_poly.pdbx_strand_id
1 'polypeptide(L)'
;VLVFCSDHGHDHLTPRCEDIMPTEASIRIIVQRLYNRLGEIAASRLKALRDGGTQETLACIAEAIREYQDPLALPYALSIERFCPKLQPLDEDPEAYTDEEEKFYLSHKGPVPVPIESAVTHDSSMLTRKEVVLARAVFQFCVEEGSFQMTHQDLQKGLGREDLSADLWTKLQPALDRIEGERSRGIKAELFSFLRKLCPGAQKMHLRMFDGWLQQFDQMMEQQKFVEACEEKVVVQSHVNNLPIIPDAELNRLEAQFRAIDVEGSGCITLAQIEAAMGLDAELLKKYDVSADGFIDVHEFVAMMCPDHWRPPEMSGFDQEVLSSLLCYNASKMRHDLDTRKSLYTGAVERKSAMPASMRPEVPEETWDAWNAVFDRLDTSGDGVMSAKELRSSMLLSQEICDQIIAASMMEGNTGIPR
;
A
#
# COMPACT_ATOMS: atom_id res chain seq x y z
N VAL A 1 34.16 -6.20 -5.32
CA VAL A 1 35.23 -5.39 -5.97
C VAL A 1 35.33 -5.81 -7.42
N LEU A 2 34.47 -5.24 -8.26
CA LEU A 2 34.54 -5.35 -9.72
C LEU A 2 35.06 -3.99 -10.20
N VAL A 3 36.29 -3.96 -10.69
CA VAL A 3 36.91 -2.75 -11.22
C VAL A 3 36.51 -2.63 -12.69
N PHE A 4 35.75 -1.59 -13.03
CA PHE A 4 35.63 -1.14 -14.42
C PHE A 4 36.89 -0.34 -14.77
N CYS A 5 37.77 -0.92 -15.58
CA CYS A 5 38.86 -0.19 -16.22
C CYS A 5 38.39 0.38 -17.55
N SER A 6 38.47 1.70 -17.68
CA SER A 6 38.29 2.44 -18.93
C SER A 6 39.43 2.16 -19.91
N ASP A 7 39.06 2.11 -21.19
CA ASP A 7 39.92 2.01 -22.37
C ASP A 7 41.07 3.02 -22.35
N HIS A 8 42.31 2.52 -22.39
CA HIS A 8 43.43 3.16 -23.10
C HIS A 8 44.27 2.08 -23.78
N GLY A 9 44.42 2.24 -25.10
CA GLY A 9 45.05 1.25 -25.98
C GLY A 9 46.55 1.09 -25.74
N HIS A 10 47.00 -0.16 -25.82
CA HIS A 10 48.32 -0.54 -26.27
C HIS A 10 48.30 -2.01 -26.71
N ASP A 11 48.76 -2.24 -27.95
CA ASP A 11 48.94 -3.55 -28.57
C ASP A 11 50.01 -4.37 -27.82
N HIS A 12 49.58 -5.30 -26.96
CA HIS A 12 50.36 -6.48 -26.62
C HIS A 12 49.43 -7.67 -26.39
N LEU A 13 49.75 -8.79 -27.04
CA LEU A 13 49.06 -10.09 -27.02
C LEU A 13 48.67 -10.50 -25.59
N THR A 14 47.42 -10.24 -25.21
CA THR A 14 46.81 -10.77 -24.00
C THR A 14 46.28 -12.18 -24.27
N PRO A 15 46.49 -13.13 -23.34
CA PRO A 15 45.86 -14.46 -23.44
C PRO A 15 44.34 -14.28 -23.41
N ARG A 16 43.64 -15.00 -24.29
CA ARG A 16 42.18 -14.93 -24.40
C ARG A 16 41.57 -15.25 -23.03
N CYS A 17 40.62 -14.41 -22.60
CA CYS A 17 39.92 -14.52 -21.31
C CYS A 17 39.08 -15.81 -21.14
N GLU A 18 39.08 -16.68 -22.16
CA GLU A 18 38.41 -17.99 -22.15
C GLU A 18 39.14 -19.04 -21.29
N ASP A 19 40.42 -18.81 -20.93
CA ASP A 19 41.24 -19.76 -20.16
C ASP A 19 41.27 -19.52 -18.64
N ILE A 20 40.48 -18.57 -18.10
CA ILE A 20 40.47 -18.23 -16.67
C ILE A 20 39.23 -18.78 -15.94
N MET A 21 38.22 -19.25 -16.68
CA MET A 21 37.03 -19.84 -16.07
C MET A 21 37.33 -21.29 -15.64
N PRO A 22 37.10 -21.64 -14.36
CA PRO A 22 37.22 -23.02 -13.91
C PRO A 22 36.27 -23.90 -14.74
N THR A 23 36.78 -25.02 -15.24
CA THR A 23 35.95 -25.95 -16.03
C THR A 23 34.72 -26.39 -15.23
N GLU A 24 33.63 -26.74 -15.92
CA GLU A 24 32.40 -27.22 -15.27
C GLU A 24 32.69 -28.38 -14.29
N ALA A 25 33.64 -29.25 -14.62
CA ALA A 25 34.11 -30.31 -13.73
C ALA A 25 34.76 -29.76 -12.45
N SER A 26 35.59 -28.72 -12.57
CA SER A 26 36.20 -28.03 -11.43
C SER A 26 35.14 -27.36 -10.54
N ILE A 27 34.13 -26.73 -11.14
CA ILE A 27 33.00 -26.12 -10.40
C ILE A 27 32.22 -27.20 -9.65
N ARG A 28 31.86 -28.31 -10.30
CA ARG A 28 31.16 -29.44 -9.65
C ARG A 28 31.95 -30.03 -8.49
N ILE A 29 33.27 -30.17 -8.61
CA ILE A 29 34.13 -30.66 -7.52
C ILE A 29 34.16 -29.67 -6.36
N ILE A 30 34.22 -28.36 -6.62
CA ILE A 30 34.20 -27.32 -5.58
C ILE A 30 32.84 -27.33 -4.86
N VAL A 31 31.74 -27.38 -5.61
CA VAL A 31 30.37 -27.46 -5.05
C VAL A 31 30.20 -28.72 -4.21
N GLN A 32 30.65 -29.89 -4.69
CA GLN A 32 30.55 -31.13 -3.93
C GLN A 32 31.39 -31.10 -2.65
N ARG A 33 32.59 -30.51 -2.68
CA ARG A 33 33.43 -30.34 -1.48
C ARG A 33 32.80 -29.37 -0.49
N LEU A 34 32.19 -28.28 -0.96
CA LEU A 34 31.44 -27.35 -0.12
C LEU A 34 30.22 -28.04 0.50
N TYR A 35 29.48 -28.81 -0.29
CA TYR A 35 28.31 -29.57 0.15
C TYR A 35 28.66 -30.57 1.26
N ASN A 36 29.71 -31.38 1.05
CA ASN A 36 30.16 -32.36 2.04
C ASN A 36 30.65 -31.67 3.33
N ARG A 37 31.39 -30.56 3.20
CA ARG A 37 31.93 -29.83 4.35
C ARG A 37 30.86 -29.07 5.13
N LEU A 38 29.85 -28.54 4.45
CA LEU A 38 28.66 -27.95 5.08
C LEU A 38 27.86 -29.01 5.83
N GLY A 39 27.69 -30.21 5.26
CA GLY A 39 27.07 -31.34 5.95
C GLY A 39 27.81 -31.76 7.23
N GLU A 40 29.14 -31.84 7.19
CA GLU A 40 29.97 -32.16 8.37
C GLU A 40 29.91 -31.07 9.45
N ILE A 41 29.98 -29.79 9.05
CA ILE A 41 29.89 -28.65 9.99
C ILE A 41 28.48 -28.55 10.58
N ALA A 42 27.43 -28.74 9.78
CA ALA A 42 26.05 -28.74 10.23
C ALA A 42 25.78 -29.90 11.20
N ALA A 43 26.24 -31.12 10.88
CA ALA A 43 26.10 -32.27 11.76
C ALA A 43 26.87 -32.09 13.09
N SER A 44 28.09 -31.54 13.04
CA SER A 44 28.89 -31.25 14.23
C SER A 44 28.25 -30.15 15.10
N ARG A 45 27.72 -29.09 14.49
CA ARG A 45 27.04 -27.99 15.19
C ARG A 45 25.66 -28.36 15.71
N LEU A 46 24.87 -29.13 14.96
CA LEU A 46 23.60 -29.68 15.43
C LEU A 46 23.81 -30.64 16.60
N LYS A 47 24.88 -31.45 16.57
CA LYS A 47 25.26 -32.29 17.71
C LYS A 47 25.65 -31.45 18.93
N ALA A 48 26.45 -30.41 18.76
CA ALA A 48 26.81 -29.49 19.85
C ALA A 48 25.61 -28.69 20.39
N LEU A 49 24.67 -28.29 19.53
CA LEU A 49 23.42 -27.60 19.89
C LEU A 49 22.43 -28.55 20.55
N ARG A 50 22.37 -29.83 20.17
CA ARG A 50 21.56 -30.83 20.84
C ARG A 50 22.10 -31.17 22.23
N ASP A 51 23.42 -31.23 22.35
CA ASP A 51 24.09 -31.63 23.59
C ASP A 51 24.23 -30.44 24.58
N GLY A 52 23.96 -29.19 24.17
CA GLY A 52 24.08 -27.98 25.01
C GLY A 52 23.02 -26.88 24.85
N GLY A 53 22.06 -27.02 23.94
CA GLY A 53 21.00 -26.04 23.69
C GLY A 53 19.77 -26.27 24.57
N THR A 54 19.10 -25.17 24.96
CA THR A 54 17.79 -25.26 25.62
C THR A 54 16.76 -25.87 24.67
N GLN A 55 15.77 -26.57 25.21
CA GLN A 55 14.71 -27.23 24.43
C GLN A 55 13.97 -26.25 23.50
N GLU A 56 13.86 -24.99 23.91
CA GLU A 56 13.31 -23.87 23.12
C GLU A 56 14.13 -23.57 21.87
N THR A 57 15.46 -23.58 21.96
CA THR A 57 16.34 -23.30 20.79
C THR A 57 16.19 -24.39 19.73
N LEU A 58 16.04 -25.65 20.16
CA LEU A 58 15.83 -26.78 19.26
C LEU A 58 14.44 -26.74 18.61
N ALA A 59 13.41 -26.26 19.34
CA ALA A 59 12.07 -26.08 18.81
C ALA A 59 12.04 -25.00 17.70
N CYS A 60 12.67 -23.84 17.92
CA CYS A 60 12.74 -22.77 16.92
C CYS A 60 13.49 -23.20 15.65
N ILE A 61 14.58 -23.96 15.79
CA ILE A 61 15.32 -24.49 14.62
C ILE A 61 14.47 -25.51 13.85
N ALA A 62 13.74 -26.39 14.54
CA ALA A 62 12.86 -27.37 13.91
C ALA A 62 11.65 -26.73 13.20
N GLU A 63 11.17 -25.60 13.71
CA GLU A 63 10.13 -24.80 13.08
C GLU A 63 10.64 -24.10 11.82
N ALA A 64 11.81 -23.45 11.89
CA ALA A 64 12.43 -22.83 10.73
C ALA A 64 12.78 -23.85 9.63
N ILE A 65 13.25 -25.06 9.98
CA ILE A 65 13.49 -26.12 8.98
C ILE A 65 12.17 -26.55 8.31
N ARG A 66 11.05 -26.55 9.04
CA ARG A 66 9.72 -26.85 8.49
C ARG A 66 9.26 -25.78 7.51
N GLU A 67 9.50 -24.51 7.83
CA GLU A 67 9.11 -23.35 7.02
C GLU A 67 9.87 -23.29 5.69
N TYR A 68 11.20 -23.46 5.72
CA TYR A 68 12.03 -23.26 4.52
C TYR A 68 12.17 -24.51 3.62
N GLN A 69 11.71 -25.69 4.06
CA GLN A 69 11.78 -27.01 3.38
C GLN A 69 13.18 -27.51 2.96
N ASP A 70 14.18 -26.63 2.86
CA ASP A 70 15.58 -26.93 2.58
C ASP A 70 16.48 -26.49 3.76
N PRO A 71 17.08 -27.44 4.52
CA PRO A 71 17.95 -27.12 5.64
C PRO A 71 19.26 -26.43 5.24
N LEU A 72 19.64 -26.45 3.95
CA LEU A 72 20.80 -25.72 3.43
C LEU A 72 20.50 -24.25 3.14
N ALA A 73 19.23 -23.89 2.93
CA ALA A 73 18.79 -22.51 2.79
C ALA A 73 18.79 -21.78 4.14
N LEU A 74 18.61 -22.50 5.25
CA LEU A 74 18.45 -21.91 6.58
C LEU A 74 19.60 -20.98 7.02
N PRO A 75 20.90 -21.31 6.86
CA PRO A 75 21.96 -20.37 7.21
C PRO A 75 21.96 -19.11 6.34
N TYR A 76 21.53 -19.21 5.08
CA TYR A 76 21.39 -18.05 4.19
C TYR A 76 20.14 -17.25 4.52
N ALA A 77 19.02 -17.89 4.81
CA ALA A 77 17.79 -17.24 5.26
C ALA A 77 18.00 -16.52 6.59
N LEU A 78 18.67 -17.14 7.57
CA LEU A 78 19.02 -16.51 8.85
C LEU A 78 20.09 -15.42 8.70
N SER A 79 21.02 -15.57 7.74
CA SER A 79 21.98 -14.51 7.44
C SER A 79 21.29 -13.33 6.74
N ILE A 80 20.42 -13.59 5.78
CA ILE A 80 19.58 -12.57 5.13
C ILE A 80 18.68 -11.94 6.19
N GLU A 81 17.97 -12.66 7.03
CA GLU A 81 17.14 -12.10 8.11
C GLU A 81 17.96 -11.34 9.17
N ARG A 82 19.24 -11.68 9.36
CA ARG A 82 20.13 -10.95 10.29
C ARG A 82 20.75 -9.70 9.67
N PHE A 83 21.03 -9.71 8.36
CA PHE A 83 21.76 -8.65 7.64
C PHE A 83 20.88 -7.84 6.68
N CYS A 84 19.67 -8.31 6.46
CA CYS A 84 18.53 -7.75 5.76
C CYS A 84 17.29 -8.16 6.59
N PRO A 85 17.13 -7.65 7.83
CA PRO A 85 15.95 -7.91 8.65
C PRO A 85 14.74 -7.82 7.75
N LYS A 86 14.02 -8.96 7.60
CA LYS A 86 12.89 -9.18 6.69
C LYS A 86 12.22 -7.84 6.48
N LEU A 87 12.38 -7.25 5.28
CA LEU A 87 11.83 -5.95 4.87
C LEU A 87 11.19 -5.31 6.08
N GLN A 88 12.00 -4.68 6.95
CA GLN A 88 11.41 -3.93 8.04
C GLN A 88 10.29 -3.12 7.38
N PRO A 89 9.06 -3.13 7.95
CA PRO A 89 7.95 -2.41 7.33
C PRO A 89 8.47 -1.03 6.94
N LEU A 90 7.97 -0.49 5.82
CA LEU A 90 8.30 0.75 5.08
C LEU A 90 8.54 2.06 5.90
N ASP A 91 9.03 1.92 7.12
CA ASP A 91 8.99 2.72 8.34
C ASP A 91 10.40 2.95 8.91
N GLU A 92 11.46 2.36 8.33
CA GLU A 92 12.81 2.88 8.56
C GLU A 92 12.87 4.29 7.94
N ASP A 93 13.14 5.27 8.79
CA ASP A 93 13.23 6.68 8.45
C ASP A 93 14.37 6.87 7.43
N PRO A 94 14.07 7.13 6.14
CA PRO A 94 15.12 7.31 5.14
C PRO A 94 15.86 8.63 5.31
N GLU A 95 15.48 9.46 6.28
CA GLU A 95 16.28 10.62 6.72
C GLU A 95 17.43 10.21 7.65
N ALA A 96 17.40 9.01 8.23
CA ALA A 96 18.50 8.43 8.99
C ALA A 96 19.57 7.85 8.05
N TYR A 97 20.21 8.72 7.27
CA TYR A 97 21.33 8.33 6.41
C TYR A 97 22.51 7.88 7.29
N THR A 98 22.92 6.63 7.14
CA THR A 98 24.27 6.22 7.54
C THR A 98 25.10 5.97 6.29
N ASP A 99 26.29 6.56 6.24
CA ASP A 99 27.21 6.39 5.11
C ASP A 99 27.70 4.93 5.10
N GLU A 100 27.04 4.07 4.32
CA GLU A 100 27.27 2.62 4.35
C GLU A 100 28.56 2.21 3.64
N GLU A 101 29.07 3.02 2.71
CA GLU A 101 30.24 2.67 1.90
C GLU A 101 31.54 2.59 2.74
N GLU A 102 31.64 3.32 3.85
CA GLU A 102 32.78 3.21 4.78
C GLU A 102 32.63 2.07 5.82
N LYS A 103 31.43 1.47 5.95
CA LYS A 103 31.12 0.47 6.99
C LYS A 103 31.22 -0.99 6.51
N PHE A 104 31.37 -1.24 5.21
CA PHE A 104 31.54 -2.59 4.67
C PHE A 104 32.99 -3.09 4.76
N TYR A 105 33.45 -3.40 5.99
CA TYR A 105 34.63 -4.24 6.21
C TYR A 105 34.27 -5.45 7.08
N LEU A 106 34.23 -6.65 6.45
CA LEU A 106 34.18 -7.92 7.18
C LEU A 106 35.54 -8.20 7.83
N SER A 107 35.78 -7.64 9.02
CA SER A 107 36.93 -8.03 9.83
C SER A 107 36.61 -9.32 10.58
N HIS A 108 37.21 -10.44 10.16
CA HIS A 108 37.13 -11.72 10.90
C HIS A 108 38.08 -11.77 12.11
N LYS A 109 38.80 -10.68 12.42
CA LYS A 109 39.93 -10.67 13.37
C LYS A 109 39.67 -9.87 14.65
N GLY A 110 38.53 -9.21 14.79
CA GLY A 110 38.20 -8.48 16.02
C GLY A 110 36.77 -7.93 16.02
N PRO A 111 36.25 -7.53 17.19
CA PRO A 111 34.95 -6.86 17.30
C PRO A 111 34.97 -5.61 16.43
N VAL A 112 33.94 -5.46 15.57
CA VAL A 112 33.75 -4.26 14.77
C VAL A 112 33.59 -3.10 15.76
N PRO A 113 34.42 -2.04 15.68
CA PRO A 113 34.23 -0.88 16.53
C PRO A 113 32.79 -0.40 16.31
N VAL A 114 32.06 -0.18 17.42
CA VAL A 114 30.72 0.39 17.37
C VAL A 114 30.82 1.62 16.48
N PRO A 115 30.04 1.70 15.38
CA PRO A 115 30.10 2.84 14.50
C PRO A 115 30.05 4.08 15.36
N ILE A 116 31.03 4.98 15.21
CA ILE A 116 30.93 6.30 15.82
C ILE A 116 29.63 6.85 15.27
N GLU A 117 28.61 6.92 16.13
CA GLU A 117 27.26 7.27 15.71
C GLU A 117 27.37 8.59 14.98
N SER A 118 27.06 8.55 13.68
CA SER A 118 26.94 9.67 12.76
C SER A 118 25.80 10.63 13.14
N ALA A 119 25.32 10.57 14.40
CA ALA A 119 24.31 11.44 14.97
C ALA A 119 24.78 12.90 15.12
N VAL A 120 26.07 13.21 14.93
CA VAL A 120 26.62 14.55 15.19
C VAL A 120 26.89 15.38 13.92
N THR A 121 26.69 14.84 12.72
CA THR A 121 26.76 15.67 11.50
C THR A 121 25.70 15.29 10.47
N HIS A 122 24.43 15.22 10.88
CA HIS A 122 23.39 15.66 9.95
C HIS A 122 23.64 17.15 9.74
N ASP A 123 24.45 17.45 8.73
CA ASP A 123 24.68 18.80 8.26
C ASP A 123 23.29 19.41 8.05
N SER A 124 22.95 20.43 8.85
CA SER A 124 21.65 21.10 8.83
C SER A 124 21.34 21.75 7.47
N SER A 125 22.25 21.57 6.50
CA SER A 125 22.18 21.95 5.10
C SER A 125 21.22 21.09 4.26
N MET A 126 20.97 19.82 4.61
CA MET A 126 20.04 18.96 3.86
C MET A 126 18.58 19.30 4.16
N LEU A 127 17.70 19.02 3.19
CA LEU A 127 16.26 19.22 3.33
C LEU A 127 15.60 17.90 3.77
N THR A 128 14.75 17.98 4.78
CA THR A 128 13.82 16.91 5.18
C THR A 128 12.69 16.75 4.16
N ARG A 129 11.98 15.63 4.18
CA ARG A 129 10.76 15.36 3.39
C ARG A 129 9.74 16.47 3.53
N LYS A 130 9.49 16.90 4.78
CA LYS A 130 8.60 18.01 5.09
C LYS A 130 9.03 19.29 4.38
N GLU A 131 10.31 19.64 4.49
CA GLU A 131 10.86 20.85 3.86
C GLU A 131 10.81 20.77 2.33
N VAL A 132 11.05 19.60 1.73
CA VAL A 132 10.96 19.40 0.27
C VAL A 132 9.53 19.60 -0.24
N VAL A 133 8.53 19.02 0.44
CA VAL A 133 7.11 19.22 0.09
C VAL A 133 6.70 20.68 0.26
N LEU A 134 7.13 21.32 1.35
CA LEU A 134 6.85 22.74 1.60
C LEU A 134 7.53 23.65 0.57
N ALA A 135 8.77 23.34 0.18
CA ALA A 135 9.48 24.03 -0.87
C ALA A 135 8.75 23.92 -2.22
N ARG A 136 8.19 22.75 -2.56
CA ARG A 136 7.36 22.59 -3.75
C ARG A 136 6.11 23.48 -3.68
N ALA A 137 5.42 23.52 -2.55
CA ALA A 137 4.23 24.34 -2.37
C ALA A 137 4.55 25.84 -2.52
N VAL A 138 5.65 26.31 -1.91
CA VAL A 138 6.16 27.68 -2.07
C VAL A 138 6.46 27.98 -3.54
N PHE A 139 7.16 27.07 -4.23
CA PHE A 139 7.49 27.25 -5.65
C PHE A 139 6.24 27.36 -6.52
N GLN A 140 5.25 26.47 -6.33
CA GLN A 140 3.98 26.50 -7.07
C GLN A 140 3.22 27.80 -6.82
N PHE A 141 3.13 28.24 -5.56
CA PHE A 141 2.51 29.51 -5.19
C PHE A 141 3.18 30.71 -5.88
N CYS A 142 4.52 30.79 -5.87
CA CYS A 142 5.24 31.84 -6.58
C CYS A 142 5.03 31.82 -8.11
N VAL A 143 4.88 30.64 -8.70
CA VAL A 143 4.57 30.48 -10.13
C VAL A 143 3.16 31.00 -10.44
N GLU A 144 2.18 30.69 -9.59
CA GLU A 144 0.78 31.12 -9.72
C GLU A 144 0.62 32.64 -9.56
N GLU A 145 1.26 33.22 -8.54
CA GLU A 145 1.31 34.68 -8.33
C GLU A 145 2.15 35.41 -9.40
N GLY A 146 2.96 34.66 -10.14
CA GLY A 146 3.83 35.22 -11.16
C GLY A 146 4.90 36.14 -10.58
N SER A 147 5.38 35.90 -9.36
CA SER A 147 6.51 36.60 -8.73
C SER A 147 7.21 35.70 -7.72
N PHE A 148 8.54 35.67 -7.72
CA PHE A 148 9.36 35.01 -6.70
C PHE A 148 9.85 35.99 -5.62
N GLN A 149 9.54 37.28 -5.72
CA GLN A 149 9.81 38.28 -4.68
C GLN A 149 8.67 38.28 -3.66
N MET A 150 8.69 37.31 -2.74
CA MET A 150 7.70 37.19 -1.68
C MET A 150 8.34 37.44 -0.33
N THR A 151 7.62 38.08 0.60
CA THR A 151 8.05 38.13 2.00
C THR A 151 7.66 36.86 2.74
N HIS A 152 8.26 36.62 3.92
CA HIS A 152 7.89 35.49 4.78
C HIS A 152 6.38 35.53 5.12
N GLN A 153 5.84 36.72 5.38
CA GLN A 153 4.44 36.93 5.71
C GLN A 153 3.52 36.66 4.50
N ASP A 154 3.94 37.04 3.29
CA ASP A 154 3.16 36.78 2.07
C ASP A 154 3.02 35.28 1.84
N LEU A 155 4.09 34.51 2.03
CA LEU A 155 4.05 33.05 1.90
C LEU A 155 3.22 32.38 2.99
N GLN A 156 3.34 32.81 4.26
CA GLN A 156 2.53 32.27 5.35
C GLN A 156 1.03 32.51 5.09
N LYS A 157 0.67 33.72 4.66
CA LYS A 157 -0.71 34.09 4.33
C LYS A 157 -1.21 33.36 3.08
N GLY A 158 -0.39 33.30 2.03
CA GLY A 158 -0.73 32.69 0.75
C GLY A 158 -0.92 31.17 0.82
N LEU A 159 -0.05 30.49 1.59
CA LEU A 159 -0.14 29.04 1.80
C LEU A 159 -1.14 28.64 2.89
N GLY A 160 -1.68 29.59 3.66
CA GLY A 160 -2.52 29.32 4.82
C GLY A 160 -1.81 28.47 5.88
N ARG A 161 -0.48 28.66 6.01
CA ARG A 161 0.39 27.82 6.83
C ARG A 161 1.28 28.65 7.74
N GLU A 162 1.10 28.47 9.04
CA GLU A 162 1.96 29.09 10.06
C GLU A 162 3.25 28.30 10.30
N ASP A 163 3.37 27.08 9.77
CA ASP A 163 4.46 26.14 10.05
C ASP A 163 5.74 26.35 9.23
N LEU A 164 5.82 27.44 8.47
CA LEU A 164 7.03 27.80 7.72
C LEU A 164 8.13 28.29 8.69
N SER A 165 9.01 27.36 9.09
CA SER A 165 10.08 27.64 10.04
C SER A 165 11.01 28.76 9.56
N ALA A 166 11.50 29.56 10.51
CA ALA A 166 12.46 30.63 10.21
C ALA A 166 13.73 30.07 9.54
N ASP A 167 14.18 28.89 9.98
CA ASP A 167 15.36 28.20 9.43
C ASP A 167 15.16 27.84 7.95
N LEU A 168 14.01 27.25 7.58
CA LEU A 168 13.72 26.96 6.18
C LEU A 168 13.59 28.26 5.37
N TRP A 169 12.98 29.31 5.94
CA TRP A 169 12.89 30.61 5.29
C TRP A 169 14.26 31.20 4.94
N THR A 170 15.26 31.08 5.83
CA THR A 170 16.62 31.55 5.56
C THR A 170 17.26 30.85 4.35
N LYS A 171 16.84 29.61 4.04
CA LYS A 171 17.26 28.87 2.83
C LYS A 171 16.42 29.26 1.60
N LEU A 172 15.11 29.43 1.78
CA LEU A 172 14.15 29.73 0.71
C LEU A 172 14.41 31.09 0.07
N GLN A 173 14.57 32.15 0.88
CA GLN A 173 14.66 33.51 0.38
C GLN A 173 15.79 33.68 -0.66
N PRO A 174 17.06 33.29 -0.39
CA PRO A 174 18.12 33.39 -1.40
C PRO A 174 17.87 32.54 -2.65
N ALA A 175 17.18 31.40 -2.51
CA ALA A 175 16.86 30.54 -3.64
C ALA A 175 15.80 31.17 -4.54
N LEU A 176 14.77 31.78 -3.95
CA LEU A 176 13.73 32.53 -4.64
C LEU A 176 14.31 33.74 -5.38
N ASP A 177 15.16 34.54 -4.73
CA ASP A 177 15.83 35.69 -5.36
C ASP A 177 16.66 35.28 -6.59
N ARG A 178 17.36 34.15 -6.50
CA ARG A 178 18.14 33.59 -7.63
C ARG A 178 17.23 33.14 -8.78
N ILE A 179 16.08 32.53 -8.48
CA ILE A 179 15.10 32.15 -9.50
C ILE A 179 14.47 33.38 -10.16
N GLU A 180 14.15 34.43 -9.39
CA GLU A 180 13.65 35.69 -9.95
C GLU A 180 14.68 36.34 -10.89
N GLY A 181 15.96 36.31 -10.50
CA GLY A 181 17.05 36.79 -11.35
C GLY A 181 17.25 35.96 -12.63
N GLU A 182 16.97 34.65 -12.61
CA GLU A 182 16.92 33.81 -13.82
C GLU A 182 15.72 34.14 -14.70
N ARG A 183 14.55 34.31 -14.08
CA ARG A 183 13.30 34.65 -14.77
C ARG A 183 13.37 36.02 -15.44
N SER A 184 13.97 37.01 -14.78
CA SER A 184 14.23 38.35 -15.35
C SER A 184 15.14 38.30 -16.58
N ARG A 185 15.94 37.23 -16.73
CA ARG A 185 16.78 36.96 -17.91
C ARG A 185 16.05 36.12 -18.97
N GLY A 186 14.77 35.84 -18.79
CA GLY A 186 13.97 35.01 -19.71
C GLY A 186 14.14 33.50 -19.53
N ILE A 187 14.80 33.04 -18.45
CA ILE A 187 14.94 31.61 -18.16
C ILE A 187 13.67 31.13 -17.45
N LYS A 188 13.05 30.06 -17.96
CA LYS A 188 11.88 29.45 -17.31
C LYS A 188 12.26 28.89 -15.94
N ALA A 189 11.49 29.22 -14.92
CA ALA A 189 11.66 28.65 -13.58
C ALA A 189 11.27 27.16 -13.59
N GLU A 190 12.15 26.30 -13.09
CA GLU A 190 11.93 24.86 -12.95
C GLU A 190 12.13 24.44 -11.49
N LEU A 191 11.25 23.54 -11.00
CA LEU A 191 11.28 23.07 -9.61
C LEU A 191 12.65 22.46 -9.23
N PHE A 192 13.25 21.68 -10.13
CA PHE A 192 14.54 21.04 -9.88
C PHE A 192 15.69 22.05 -9.79
N SER A 193 15.63 23.12 -10.60
CA SER A 193 16.57 24.25 -10.53
C SER A 193 16.41 24.99 -9.20
N PHE A 194 15.18 25.16 -8.73
CA PHE A 194 14.87 25.75 -7.43
C PHE A 194 15.37 24.89 -6.26
N LEU A 195 15.08 23.58 -6.23
CA LEU A 195 15.55 22.67 -5.17
C LEU A 195 17.09 22.61 -5.09
N ARG A 196 17.78 22.65 -6.23
CA ARG A 196 19.25 22.73 -6.26
C ARG A 196 19.79 24.05 -5.69
N LYS A 197 19.07 25.17 -5.90
CA LYS A 197 19.45 26.48 -5.32
C LYS A 197 19.14 26.54 -3.83
N LEU A 198 18.07 25.87 -3.41
CA LEU A 198 17.63 25.77 -2.02
C LEU A 198 18.60 24.94 -1.18
N CYS A 199 19.13 23.85 -1.74
CA CYS A 199 20.15 23.02 -1.11
C CYS A 199 21.38 22.87 -2.05
N PRO A 200 22.31 23.85 -2.04
CA PRO A 200 23.48 23.83 -2.94
C PRO A 200 24.41 22.62 -2.75
N GLY A 201 24.42 22.00 -1.57
CA GLY A 201 25.18 20.78 -1.27
C GLY A 201 24.52 19.50 -1.78
N ALA A 202 23.30 19.57 -2.30
CA ALA A 202 22.58 18.40 -2.80
C ALA A 202 23.27 17.84 -4.07
N GLN A 203 23.80 16.63 -3.95
CA GLN A 203 24.27 15.85 -5.09
C GLN A 203 23.10 15.40 -5.97
N LYS A 204 23.41 14.92 -7.19
CA LYS A 204 22.38 14.40 -8.13
C LYS A 204 21.50 13.31 -7.51
N MET A 205 22.07 12.48 -6.64
CA MET A 205 21.35 11.43 -5.93
C MET A 205 20.33 11.99 -4.94
N HIS A 206 20.69 13.00 -4.13
CA HIS A 206 19.75 13.68 -3.21
C HIS A 206 18.59 14.33 -3.98
N LEU A 207 18.87 14.94 -5.12
CA LEU A 207 17.81 15.54 -5.93
C LEU A 207 16.85 14.49 -6.52
N ARG A 208 17.34 13.29 -6.86
CA ARG A 208 16.48 12.15 -7.24
C ARG A 208 15.65 11.64 -6.06
N MET A 209 16.24 11.63 -4.87
CA MET A 209 15.52 11.28 -3.64
C MET A 209 14.40 12.29 -3.36
N PHE A 210 14.66 13.60 -3.50
CA PHE A 210 13.63 14.64 -3.37
C PHE A 210 12.49 14.44 -4.36
N ASP A 211 12.80 14.13 -5.63
CA ASP A 211 11.78 13.81 -6.64
C ASP A 211 10.95 12.58 -6.25
N GLY A 212 11.59 11.52 -5.76
CA GLY A 212 10.90 10.34 -5.23
C GLY A 212 9.96 10.66 -4.06
N TRP A 213 10.37 11.53 -3.13
CA TRP A 213 9.50 11.97 -2.03
C TRP A 213 8.31 12.79 -2.52
N LEU A 214 8.49 13.63 -3.53
CA LEU A 214 7.39 14.39 -4.12
C LEU A 214 6.36 13.47 -4.80
N GLN A 215 6.82 12.45 -5.52
CA GLN A 215 5.95 11.43 -6.12
C GLN A 215 5.20 10.63 -5.06
N GLN A 216 5.88 10.21 -3.99
CA GLN A 216 5.26 9.52 -2.85
C GLN A 216 4.21 10.40 -2.16
N PHE A 217 4.50 11.69 -2.00
CA PHE A 217 3.53 12.64 -1.45
C PHE A 217 2.31 12.81 -2.35
N ASP A 218 2.49 12.87 -3.68
CA ASP A 218 1.36 12.97 -4.62
C ASP A 218 0.48 11.72 -4.58
N GLN A 219 1.09 10.53 -4.56
CA GLN A 219 0.38 9.26 -4.38
C GLN A 219 -0.38 9.23 -3.05
N MET A 220 0.24 9.72 -1.97
CA MET A 220 -0.41 9.83 -0.66
C MET A 220 -1.62 10.78 -0.69
N MET A 221 -1.52 11.92 -1.40
CA MET A 221 -2.63 12.86 -1.55
C MET A 221 -3.79 12.27 -2.37
N GLU A 222 -3.49 11.47 -3.40
CA GLU A 222 -4.50 10.74 -4.16
C GLU A 222 -5.18 9.68 -3.29
N GLN A 223 -4.41 8.93 -2.51
CA GLN A 223 -4.93 7.99 -1.53
C GLN A 223 -5.77 8.67 -0.46
N GLN A 224 -5.42 9.87 -0.02
CA GLN A 224 -6.24 10.63 0.92
C GLN A 224 -7.64 10.89 0.37
N LYS A 225 -7.74 11.33 -0.89
CA LYS A 225 -9.04 11.54 -1.55
C LYS A 225 -9.82 10.24 -1.68
N PHE A 226 -9.13 9.14 -1.99
CA PHE A 226 -9.76 7.82 -2.06
C PHE A 226 -10.34 7.38 -0.70
N VAL A 227 -9.57 7.55 0.39
CA VAL A 227 -10.02 7.22 1.75
C VAL A 227 -11.21 8.09 2.16
N GLU A 228 -11.16 9.40 1.90
CA GLU A 228 -12.29 10.31 2.17
C GLU A 228 -13.56 9.89 1.42
N ALA A 229 -13.44 9.51 0.14
CA ALA A 229 -14.56 8.99 -0.64
C ALA A 229 -15.06 7.63 -0.14
N CYS A 230 -14.20 6.79 0.45
CA CYS A 230 -14.61 5.52 1.07
C CYS A 230 -15.39 5.77 2.36
N GLU A 231 -14.89 6.66 3.23
CA GLU A 231 -15.57 7.02 4.47
C GLU A 231 -16.95 7.64 4.23
N GLU A 232 -17.09 8.49 3.21
CA GLU A 232 -18.38 9.04 2.80
C GLU A 232 -19.38 7.91 2.47
N LYS A 233 -18.96 6.91 1.70
CA LYS A 233 -19.83 5.78 1.35
C LYS A 233 -20.14 4.88 2.54
N VAL A 234 -19.20 4.70 3.47
CA VAL A 234 -19.46 3.98 4.73
C VAL A 234 -20.55 4.69 5.55
N VAL A 235 -20.54 6.03 5.60
CA VAL A 235 -21.60 6.81 6.27
C VAL A 235 -22.94 6.61 5.58
N VAL A 236 -22.98 6.66 4.24
CA VAL A 236 -24.21 6.40 3.46
C VAL A 236 -24.73 4.98 3.71
N GLN A 237 -23.87 3.96 3.68
CA GLN A 237 -24.27 2.57 3.94
C GLN A 237 -24.79 2.39 5.37
N SER A 238 -24.14 3.02 6.36
CA SER A 238 -24.60 3.00 7.74
C SER A 238 -26.01 3.60 7.86
N HIS A 239 -26.29 4.69 7.15
CA HIS A 239 -27.64 5.26 7.11
C HIS A 239 -28.65 4.26 6.50
N VAL A 240 -28.31 3.63 5.38
CA VAL A 240 -29.15 2.62 4.71
C VAL A 240 -29.41 1.41 5.61
N ASN A 241 -28.39 0.93 6.33
CA ASN A 241 -28.51 -0.20 7.27
C ASN A 241 -29.43 0.11 8.45
N ASN A 242 -29.58 1.39 8.81
CA ASN A 242 -30.46 1.85 9.87
C ASN A 242 -31.90 2.08 9.42
N LEU A 243 -32.20 1.97 8.12
CA LEU A 243 -33.57 2.05 7.63
C LEU A 243 -34.41 0.84 8.10
N PRO A 244 -35.71 1.03 8.37
CA PRO A 244 -36.60 -0.09 8.65
C PRO A 244 -36.76 -0.98 7.42
N ILE A 245 -36.89 -2.29 7.65
CA ILE A 245 -37.20 -3.26 6.59
C ILE A 245 -38.58 -2.93 6.01
N ILE A 246 -38.72 -3.04 4.69
CA ILE A 246 -39.98 -2.85 3.97
C ILE A 246 -41.08 -3.75 4.58
N PRO A 247 -42.27 -3.22 4.91
CA PRO A 247 -43.34 -4.04 5.47
C PRO A 247 -43.82 -5.14 4.50
N ASP A 248 -44.16 -6.31 5.03
CA ASP A 248 -44.62 -7.46 4.22
C ASP A 248 -45.76 -7.11 3.25
N ALA A 249 -46.70 -6.25 3.67
CA ALA A 249 -47.81 -5.83 2.82
C ALA A 249 -47.33 -5.10 1.55
N GLU A 250 -46.29 -4.30 1.67
CA GLU A 250 -45.70 -3.58 0.56
C GLU A 250 -44.82 -4.48 -0.29
N LEU A 251 -44.02 -5.36 0.33
CA LEU A 251 -43.24 -6.37 -0.38
C LEU A 251 -44.13 -7.25 -1.26
N ASN A 252 -45.23 -7.78 -0.70
CA ASN A 252 -46.22 -8.55 -1.44
C ASN A 252 -46.85 -7.76 -2.61
N ARG A 253 -47.02 -6.44 -2.45
CA ARG A 253 -47.53 -5.55 -3.49
C ARG A 253 -46.53 -5.40 -4.63
N LEU A 254 -45.24 -5.28 -4.33
CA LEU A 254 -44.17 -5.21 -5.34
C LEU A 254 -44.02 -6.53 -6.08
N GLU A 255 -44.03 -7.67 -5.38
CA GLU A 255 -44.01 -8.97 -6.03
C GLU A 255 -45.23 -9.22 -6.93
N ALA A 256 -46.41 -8.75 -6.52
CA ALA A 256 -47.61 -8.85 -7.34
C ALA A 256 -47.50 -8.00 -8.62
N GLN A 257 -46.83 -6.85 -8.56
CA GLN A 257 -46.52 -6.05 -9.74
C GLN A 257 -45.49 -6.74 -10.63
N PHE A 258 -44.43 -7.31 -10.05
CA PHE A 258 -43.45 -8.10 -10.80
C PHE A 258 -44.13 -9.22 -11.60
N ARG A 259 -44.98 -10.02 -10.93
CA ARG A 259 -45.76 -11.09 -11.57
C ARG A 259 -46.74 -10.60 -12.65
N ALA A 260 -47.17 -9.33 -12.59
CA ALA A 260 -48.03 -8.75 -13.63
C ALA A 260 -47.23 -8.33 -14.88
N ILE A 261 -45.95 -8.01 -14.72
CA ILE A 261 -45.03 -7.62 -15.80
C ILE A 261 -44.38 -8.87 -16.43
N ASP A 262 -44.07 -9.88 -15.63
CA ASP A 262 -43.57 -11.20 -16.07
C ASP A 262 -44.69 -12.03 -16.72
N VAL A 263 -45.14 -11.59 -17.90
CA VAL A 263 -46.22 -12.24 -18.67
C VAL A 263 -45.88 -13.70 -18.99
N GLU A 264 -44.59 -14.03 -19.11
CA GLU A 264 -44.10 -15.36 -19.45
C GLU A 264 -43.98 -16.27 -18.23
N GLY A 265 -44.02 -15.71 -17.01
CA GLY A 265 -43.85 -16.45 -15.77
C GLY A 265 -42.45 -17.08 -15.65
N SER A 266 -41.45 -16.43 -16.22
CA SER A 266 -40.07 -16.94 -16.26
C SER A 266 -39.32 -16.77 -14.94
N GLY A 267 -39.81 -15.88 -14.06
CA GLY A 267 -39.12 -15.44 -12.85
C GLY A 267 -38.15 -14.28 -13.09
N CYS A 268 -38.01 -13.82 -14.33
CA CYS A 268 -37.20 -12.66 -14.72
C CYS A 268 -37.99 -11.76 -15.69
N ILE A 269 -37.71 -10.46 -15.70
CA ILE A 269 -38.32 -9.52 -16.65
C ILE A 269 -37.24 -8.85 -17.50
N THR A 270 -37.47 -8.76 -18.80
CA THR A 270 -36.58 -8.06 -19.73
C THR A 270 -36.69 -6.54 -19.55
N LEU A 271 -35.62 -5.81 -19.89
CA LEU A 271 -35.62 -4.35 -19.86
C LEU A 271 -36.77 -3.74 -20.71
N ALA A 272 -37.08 -4.36 -21.85
CA ALA A 272 -38.17 -3.93 -22.73
C ALA A 272 -39.56 -4.11 -22.10
N GLN A 273 -39.76 -5.17 -21.29
CA GLN A 273 -41.02 -5.36 -20.56
C GLN A 273 -41.21 -4.29 -19.48
N ILE A 274 -40.14 -3.93 -18.76
CA ILE A 274 -40.20 -2.83 -17.77
C ILE A 274 -40.45 -1.49 -18.45
N GLU A 275 -39.73 -1.18 -19.53
CA GLU A 275 -39.92 0.06 -20.28
C GLU A 275 -41.36 0.18 -20.79
N ALA A 276 -41.92 -0.90 -21.36
CA ALA A 276 -43.30 -0.91 -21.85
C ALA A 276 -44.34 -0.79 -20.72
N ALA A 277 -44.10 -1.41 -19.56
CA ALA A 277 -45.04 -1.42 -18.45
C ALA A 277 -45.00 -0.14 -17.61
N MET A 278 -43.81 0.44 -17.42
CA MET A 278 -43.55 1.49 -16.43
C MET A 278 -43.01 2.79 -17.04
N GLY A 279 -42.54 2.77 -18.29
CA GLY A 279 -41.94 3.93 -18.94
C GLY A 279 -40.59 4.36 -18.33
N LEU A 280 -39.87 3.42 -17.70
CA LEU A 280 -38.54 3.67 -17.15
C LEU A 280 -37.47 3.62 -18.24
N ASP A 281 -36.47 4.49 -18.12
CA ASP A 281 -35.35 4.58 -19.06
C ASP A 281 -34.44 3.35 -18.97
N ALA A 282 -34.03 2.81 -20.11
CA ALA A 282 -33.19 1.62 -20.20
C ALA A 282 -31.82 1.82 -19.51
N GLU A 283 -31.27 3.04 -19.51
CA GLU A 283 -30.02 3.34 -18.82
C GLU A 283 -30.17 3.27 -17.29
N LEU A 284 -31.33 3.65 -16.75
CA LEU A 284 -31.61 3.49 -15.32
C LEU A 284 -31.72 2.01 -14.95
N LEU A 285 -32.36 1.19 -15.79
CA LEU A 285 -32.55 -0.23 -15.53
C LEU A 285 -31.23 -1.01 -15.53
N LYS A 286 -30.26 -0.63 -16.37
CA LYS A 286 -28.90 -1.20 -16.34
C LYS A 286 -28.19 -1.02 -15.00
N LYS A 287 -28.58 -0.03 -14.19
CA LYS A 287 -28.03 0.13 -12.84
C LYS A 287 -28.51 -0.97 -11.89
N TYR A 288 -29.68 -1.54 -12.14
CA TYR A 288 -30.32 -2.55 -11.29
C TYR A 288 -30.19 -3.98 -11.83
N ASP A 289 -29.74 -4.17 -13.08
CA ASP A 289 -29.28 -5.46 -13.62
C ASP A 289 -27.87 -5.75 -13.06
N VAL A 290 -27.84 -6.28 -11.84
CA VAL A 290 -26.62 -6.52 -11.07
C VAL A 290 -25.87 -7.71 -11.64
N SER A 291 -26.60 -8.72 -12.13
CA SER A 291 -26.04 -9.91 -12.75
C SER A 291 -25.43 -9.65 -14.15
N ALA A 292 -25.83 -8.52 -14.77
CA ALA A 292 -25.49 -8.09 -16.13
C ALA A 292 -25.92 -9.13 -17.19
N ASP A 293 -27.04 -9.80 -16.96
CA ASP A 293 -27.59 -10.81 -17.86
C ASP A 293 -28.66 -10.25 -18.82
N GLY A 294 -29.04 -8.98 -18.66
CA GLY A 294 -30.06 -8.29 -19.45
C GLY A 294 -31.49 -8.53 -18.96
N PHE A 295 -31.64 -9.22 -17.83
CA PHE A 295 -32.91 -9.47 -17.17
C PHE A 295 -32.87 -8.87 -15.75
N ILE A 296 -34.06 -8.64 -15.21
CA ILE A 296 -34.26 -8.17 -13.85
C ILE A 296 -35.01 -9.27 -13.11
N ASP A 297 -34.43 -9.85 -12.07
CA ASP A 297 -35.13 -10.81 -11.22
C ASP A 297 -36.04 -10.12 -10.19
N VAL A 298 -36.77 -10.90 -9.40
CA VAL A 298 -37.70 -10.36 -8.39
C VAL A 298 -36.98 -9.53 -7.31
N HIS A 299 -35.75 -9.90 -6.94
CA HIS A 299 -34.97 -9.22 -5.91
C HIS A 299 -34.43 -7.90 -6.45
N GLU A 300 -33.89 -7.90 -7.68
CA GLU A 300 -33.47 -6.68 -8.39
C GLU A 300 -34.64 -5.72 -8.58
N PHE A 301 -35.82 -6.24 -8.93
CA PHE A 301 -37.04 -5.43 -9.05
C PHE A 301 -37.48 -4.84 -7.71
N VAL A 302 -37.47 -5.63 -6.62
CA VAL A 302 -37.81 -5.13 -5.28
C VAL A 302 -36.80 -4.06 -4.84
N ALA A 303 -35.51 -4.27 -5.05
CA ALA A 303 -34.47 -3.29 -4.74
C ALA A 303 -34.64 -1.99 -5.55
N MET A 304 -35.01 -2.10 -6.83
CA MET A 304 -35.29 -0.96 -7.70
C MET A 304 -36.54 -0.18 -7.26
N MET A 305 -37.58 -0.88 -6.83
CA MET A 305 -38.88 -0.30 -6.47
C MET A 305 -39.02 0.06 -5.00
N CYS A 306 -38.05 -0.31 -4.16
CA CYS A 306 -38.05 -0.03 -2.73
C CYS A 306 -37.96 1.49 -2.49
N PRO A 307 -38.92 2.09 -1.77
CA PRO A 307 -38.83 3.48 -1.35
C PRO A 307 -37.58 3.78 -0.52
N ASP A 308 -37.10 5.02 -0.62
CA ASP A 308 -35.89 5.54 0.02
C ASP A 308 -35.84 5.48 1.57
N HIS A 309 -36.99 5.34 2.21
CA HIS A 309 -37.13 5.23 3.66
C HIS A 309 -37.28 3.79 4.17
N TRP A 310 -37.24 2.81 3.25
CA TRP A 310 -37.21 1.39 3.55
C TRP A 310 -35.97 0.72 2.97
N ARG A 311 -35.62 -0.44 3.53
CA ARG A 311 -34.63 -1.34 2.94
C ARG A 311 -35.24 -2.70 2.57
N PRO A 312 -34.75 -3.35 1.50
CA PRO A 312 -35.16 -4.70 1.15
C PRO A 312 -34.82 -5.72 2.27
N PRO A 313 -35.60 -6.81 2.41
CA PRO A 313 -35.34 -7.85 3.42
C PRO A 313 -34.00 -8.57 3.22
N GLU A 314 -33.53 -8.72 1.97
CA GLU A 314 -32.27 -9.35 1.61
C GLU A 314 -31.08 -8.58 2.19
N MET A 315 -31.22 -7.26 2.37
CA MET A 315 -30.24 -6.42 3.05
C MET A 315 -30.46 -6.39 4.56
N SER A 316 -30.76 -7.54 5.18
CA SER A 316 -30.90 -7.64 6.64
C SER A 316 -30.23 -8.90 7.18
N GLY A 317 -29.86 -8.85 8.46
CA GLY A 317 -29.27 -9.99 9.15
C GLY A 317 -27.75 -9.92 9.28
N PHE A 318 -27.19 -11.04 9.70
CA PHE A 318 -25.78 -11.16 10.10
C PHE A 318 -24.80 -10.84 8.97
N ASP A 319 -25.12 -11.23 7.72
CA ASP A 319 -24.25 -11.06 6.56
C ASP A 319 -23.95 -9.59 6.30
N GLN A 320 -24.98 -8.75 6.40
CA GLN A 320 -24.85 -7.31 6.27
C GLN A 320 -24.08 -6.69 7.45
N GLU A 321 -24.29 -7.17 8.68
CA GLU A 321 -23.55 -6.69 9.85
C GLU A 321 -22.04 -6.98 9.71
N VAL A 322 -21.69 -8.17 9.21
CA VAL A 322 -20.30 -8.56 8.93
C VAL A 322 -19.71 -7.68 7.83
N LEU A 323 -20.39 -7.52 6.70
CA LEU A 323 -19.90 -6.68 5.59
C LEU A 323 -19.80 -5.20 5.98
N SER A 324 -20.77 -4.68 6.74
CA SER A 324 -20.73 -3.31 7.25
C SER A 324 -19.57 -3.11 8.22
N SER A 325 -19.30 -4.10 9.09
CA SER A 325 -18.17 -4.06 10.02
C SER A 325 -16.83 -4.13 9.28
N LEU A 326 -16.74 -4.98 8.26
CA LEU A 326 -15.57 -5.10 7.38
C LEU A 326 -15.28 -3.79 6.64
N LEU A 327 -16.32 -3.14 6.12
CA LEU A 327 -16.23 -1.83 5.48
C LEU A 327 -15.70 -0.75 6.42
N CYS A 328 -16.29 -0.63 7.61
CA CYS A 328 -15.86 0.30 8.63
C CYS A 328 -14.40 0.05 9.05
N TYR A 329 -14.04 -1.22 9.22
CA TYR A 329 -12.68 -1.63 9.56
C TYR A 329 -11.69 -1.26 8.45
N ASN A 330 -12.00 -1.60 7.20
CA ASN A 330 -11.13 -1.29 6.06
C ASN A 330 -10.94 0.22 5.88
N ALA A 331 -12.00 1.02 5.97
CA ALA A 331 -11.89 2.48 5.93
C ALA A 331 -10.99 3.02 7.06
N SER A 332 -11.19 2.51 8.27
CA SER A 332 -10.38 2.90 9.44
C SER A 332 -8.92 2.49 9.30
N LYS A 333 -8.64 1.28 8.78
CA LYS A 333 -7.30 0.77 8.49
C LYS A 333 -6.61 1.67 7.46
N MET A 334 -7.26 1.95 6.33
CA MET A 334 -6.69 2.81 5.29
C MET A 334 -6.41 4.23 5.80
N ARG A 335 -7.32 4.80 6.60
CA ARG A 335 -7.12 6.10 7.26
C ARG A 335 -5.91 6.07 8.19
N HIS A 336 -5.77 5.02 9.00
CA HIS A 336 -4.63 4.86 9.90
C HIS A 336 -3.29 4.72 9.14
N ASP A 337 -3.25 3.91 8.08
CA ASP A 337 -2.07 3.74 7.24
C ASP A 337 -1.70 5.04 6.50
N LEU A 338 -2.71 5.82 6.09
CA LEU A 338 -2.52 7.14 5.51
C LEU A 338 -1.98 8.13 6.54
N ASP A 339 -2.54 8.19 7.74
CA ASP A 339 -2.10 9.10 8.81
C ASP A 339 -0.66 8.79 9.24
N THR A 340 -0.32 7.50 9.35
CA THR A 340 1.05 7.04 9.61
C THR A 340 2.01 7.56 8.53
N ARG A 341 1.67 7.45 7.24
CA ARG A 341 2.51 7.97 6.16
C ARG A 341 2.54 9.50 6.11
N LYS A 342 1.42 10.16 6.41
CA LYS A 342 1.30 11.62 6.48
C LYS A 342 2.18 12.20 7.58
N SER A 343 2.35 11.48 8.69
CA SER A 343 3.24 11.88 9.79
C SER A 343 4.69 12.11 9.34
N LEU A 344 5.16 11.35 8.33
CA LEU A 344 6.50 11.48 7.74
C LEU A 344 6.69 12.82 7.00
N TYR A 345 5.60 13.46 6.56
CA TYR A 345 5.64 14.73 5.84
C TYR A 345 5.25 15.93 6.70
N THR A 346 4.55 15.71 7.82
CA THR A 346 4.16 16.78 8.74
C THR A 346 5.14 16.96 9.90
N GLY A 347 5.95 15.94 10.19
CA GLY A 347 6.85 15.89 11.34
C GLY A 347 6.10 15.66 12.67
N ALA A 348 4.81 15.33 12.62
CA ALA A 348 4.02 15.00 13.79
C ALA A 348 4.24 13.52 14.16
N VAL A 349 5.40 13.21 14.73
CA VAL A 349 5.76 11.84 15.10
C VAL A 349 5.11 11.48 16.44
N GLU A 350 3.82 11.18 16.43
CA GLU A 350 3.21 10.35 17.47
C GLU A 350 3.19 8.90 16.98
N ARG A 351 4.31 8.18 17.15
CA ARG A 351 4.34 6.73 16.95
C ARG A 351 3.52 6.07 18.04
N LYS A 352 2.22 5.91 17.82
CA LYS A 352 1.44 4.93 18.58
C LYS A 352 1.96 3.56 18.16
N SER A 353 2.67 2.89 19.06
CA SER A 353 3.06 1.49 18.86
C SER A 353 1.79 0.69 18.59
N ALA A 354 1.66 0.16 17.38
CA ALA A 354 0.60 -0.80 17.10
C ALA A 354 0.75 -1.98 18.07
N MET A 355 -0.38 -2.46 18.59
CA MET A 355 -0.37 -3.67 19.40
C MET A 355 0.21 -4.81 18.54
N PRO A 356 1.26 -5.52 19.02
CA PRO A 356 1.83 -6.64 18.28
C PRO A 356 0.75 -7.64 17.89
N ALA A 357 0.85 -8.23 16.70
CA ALA A 357 -0.16 -9.16 16.20
C ALA A 357 -0.44 -10.33 17.18
N SER A 358 0.59 -10.78 17.90
CA SER A 358 0.50 -11.83 18.93
C SER A 358 -0.27 -11.43 20.20
N MET A 359 -0.53 -10.13 20.40
CA MET A 359 -1.33 -9.63 21.52
C MET A 359 -2.78 -9.32 21.13
N ARG A 360 -3.16 -9.55 19.86
CA ARG A 360 -4.55 -9.41 19.43
C ARG A 360 -5.36 -10.57 20.02
N PRO A 361 -6.58 -10.29 20.52
CA PRO A 361 -7.44 -11.36 21.03
C PRO A 361 -7.76 -12.36 19.92
N GLU A 362 -7.77 -13.65 20.28
CA GLU A 362 -8.25 -14.70 19.38
C GLU A 362 -9.74 -14.52 19.10
N VAL A 363 -10.13 -14.73 17.84
CA VAL A 363 -11.54 -14.67 17.43
C VAL A 363 -12.25 -15.92 17.94
N PRO A 364 -13.40 -15.80 18.64
CA PRO A 364 -14.17 -16.96 19.06
C PRO A 364 -14.55 -17.86 17.87
N GLU A 365 -14.51 -19.18 18.06
CA GLU A 365 -14.77 -20.19 17.02
C GLU A 365 -16.15 -19.98 16.37
N GLU A 366 -17.18 -19.68 17.15
CA GLU A 366 -18.54 -19.39 16.64
C GLU A 366 -18.57 -18.19 15.69
N THR A 367 -17.83 -17.12 16.01
CA THR A 367 -17.74 -15.92 15.16
C THR A 367 -16.99 -16.23 13.87
N TRP A 368 -15.91 -17.01 13.98
CA TRP A 368 -15.13 -17.44 12.83
C TRP A 368 -15.94 -18.31 11.86
N ASP A 369 -16.70 -19.27 12.38
CA ASP A 369 -17.59 -20.11 11.58
C ASP A 369 -18.69 -19.29 10.90
N ALA A 370 -19.25 -18.31 11.61
CA ALA A 370 -20.26 -17.42 11.05
C ALA A 370 -19.69 -16.56 9.91
N TRP A 371 -18.46 -16.02 10.05
CA TRP A 371 -17.79 -15.28 8.98
C TRP A 371 -17.50 -16.17 7.77
N ASN A 372 -17.03 -17.40 8.00
CA ASN A 372 -16.82 -18.38 6.93
C ASN A 372 -18.11 -18.69 6.19
N ALA A 373 -19.23 -18.84 6.90
CA ALA A 373 -20.52 -19.08 6.28
C ALA A 373 -20.99 -17.90 5.41
N VAL A 374 -20.71 -16.65 5.82
CA VAL A 374 -20.97 -15.45 5.00
C VAL A 374 -20.10 -15.49 3.74
N PHE A 375 -18.81 -15.78 3.89
CA PHE A 375 -17.90 -15.89 2.76
C PHE A 375 -18.35 -16.97 1.77
N ASP A 376 -18.64 -18.18 2.25
CA ASP A 376 -19.07 -19.31 1.42
C ASP A 376 -20.41 -19.04 0.69
N ARG A 377 -21.26 -18.14 1.21
CA ARG A 377 -22.47 -17.67 0.50
C ARG A 377 -22.17 -16.67 -0.61
N LEU A 378 -21.15 -15.83 -0.40
CA LEU A 378 -20.73 -14.81 -1.36
C LEU A 378 -19.87 -15.41 -2.47
N ASP A 379 -18.98 -16.35 -2.15
CA ASP A 379 -18.13 -17.08 -3.10
C ASP A 379 -18.93 -18.18 -3.80
N THR A 380 -19.79 -17.76 -4.73
CA THR A 380 -20.60 -18.68 -5.55
C THR A 380 -19.77 -19.58 -6.46
N SER A 381 -18.54 -19.17 -6.79
CA SER A 381 -17.62 -19.94 -7.62
C SER A 381 -16.89 -21.04 -6.84
N GLY A 382 -16.73 -20.86 -5.53
CA GLY A 382 -16.01 -21.75 -4.63
C GLY A 382 -14.50 -21.75 -4.87
N ASP A 383 -13.95 -20.67 -5.42
CA ASP A 383 -12.51 -20.56 -5.72
C ASP A 383 -11.69 -19.98 -4.55
N GLY A 384 -12.36 -19.61 -3.45
CA GLY A 384 -11.74 -19.01 -2.26
C GLY A 384 -11.41 -17.53 -2.41
N VAL A 385 -11.88 -16.88 -3.48
CA VAL A 385 -11.65 -15.47 -3.78
C VAL A 385 -12.96 -14.81 -4.19
N MET A 386 -13.44 -13.88 -3.37
CA MET A 386 -14.65 -13.14 -3.69
C MET A 386 -14.38 -12.14 -4.81
N SER A 387 -14.97 -12.39 -5.97
CA SER A 387 -14.87 -11.52 -7.14
C SER A 387 -15.80 -10.31 -7.04
N ALA A 388 -15.52 -9.27 -7.82
CA ALA A 388 -16.41 -8.11 -7.94
C ALA A 388 -17.82 -8.50 -8.39
N LYS A 389 -17.93 -9.52 -9.26
CA LYS A 389 -19.21 -10.01 -9.77
C LYS A 389 -20.03 -10.66 -8.66
N GLU A 390 -19.41 -11.51 -7.85
CA GLU A 390 -20.05 -12.17 -6.71
C GLU A 390 -20.54 -11.18 -5.67
N LEU A 391 -19.68 -10.23 -5.29
CA LEU A 391 -20.04 -9.22 -4.31
C LEU A 391 -21.20 -8.35 -4.78
N ARG A 392 -21.20 -7.94 -6.06
CA ARG A 392 -22.33 -7.22 -6.66
C ARG A 392 -23.59 -8.07 -6.63
N SER A 393 -23.52 -9.32 -7.12
CA SER A 393 -24.66 -10.25 -7.22
C SER A 393 -25.32 -10.55 -5.87
N SER A 394 -24.60 -10.38 -4.76
CA SER A 394 -25.15 -10.56 -3.42
C SER A 394 -26.23 -9.53 -3.03
N MET A 395 -26.24 -8.36 -3.67
CA MET A 395 -27.07 -7.19 -3.32
C MET A 395 -26.98 -6.73 -1.86
N LEU A 396 -26.02 -7.24 -1.07
CA LEU A 396 -25.84 -6.83 0.31
C LEU A 396 -25.24 -5.42 0.45
N LEU A 397 -24.55 -4.96 -0.60
CA LEU A 397 -23.87 -3.68 -0.68
C LEU A 397 -24.25 -2.98 -1.99
N SER A 398 -24.23 -1.64 -2.00
CA SER A 398 -24.39 -0.90 -3.25
C SER A 398 -23.23 -1.18 -4.21
N GLN A 399 -23.49 -1.09 -5.52
CA GLN A 399 -22.45 -1.27 -6.54
C GLN A 399 -21.25 -0.36 -6.31
N GLU A 400 -21.49 0.90 -5.93
CA GLU A 400 -20.44 1.87 -5.68
C GLU A 400 -19.53 1.49 -4.49
N ILE A 401 -20.05 0.73 -3.53
CA ILE A 401 -19.30 0.21 -2.38
C ILE A 401 -18.55 -1.05 -2.78
N CYS A 402 -19.18 -1.97 -3.52
CA CYS A 402 -18.51 -3.13 -4.07
C CYS A 402 -17.25 -2.72 -4.86
N ASP A 403 -17.38 -1.71 -5.71
CA ASP A 403 -16.28 -1.18 -6.51
C ASP A 403 -15.16 -0.58 -5.66
N GLN A 404 -15.50 0.04 -4.54
CA GLN A 404 -14.50 0.55 -3.59
C GLN A 404 -13.77 -0.56 -2.85
N ILE A 405 -14.47 -1.60 -2.38
CA ILE A 405 -13.82 -2.73 -1.71
C ILE A 405 -12.85 -3.41 -2.68
N ILE A 406 -13.28 -3.62 -3.93
CA ILE A 406 -12.45 -4.24 -4.95
C ILE A 406 -11.26 -3.35 -5.31
N ALA A 407 -11.47 -2.05 -5.49
CA ALA A 407 -10.37 -1.11 -5.71
C ALA A 407 -9.37 -1.11 -4.56
N ALA A 408 -9.84 -1.14 -3.31
CA ALA A 408 -8.97 -1.22 -2.13
C ALA A 408 -8.15 -2.52 -2.11
N SER A 409 -8.75 -3.67 -2.44
CA SER A 409 -8.04 -4.94 -2.55
C SER A 409 -7.00 -4.93 -3.69
N MET A 410 -7.32 -4.31 -4.82
CA MET A 410 -6.39 -4.16 -5.95
C MET A 410 -5.19 -3.27 -5.61
N MET A 411 -5.35 -2.27 -4.72
CA MET A 411 -4.22 -1.47 -4.24
C MET A 411 -3.24 -2.29 -3.40
N GLU A 412 -3.68 -3.39 -2.79
CA GLU A 412 -2.83 -4.37 -2.10
C GLU A 412 -2.22 -5.42 -3.07
N GLY A 413 -2.53 -5.33 -4.37
CA GLY A 413 -2.04 -6.26 -5.40
C GLY A 413 -2.91 -7.51 -5.59
N ASN A 414 -4.09 -7.56 -4.98
CA ASN A 414 -5.00 -8.70 -5.08
C ASN A 414 -5.98 -8.54 -6.25
N THR A 415 -6.37 -9.65 -6.88
CA THR A 415 -7.38 -9.66 -7.95
C THR A 415 -8.82 -9.80 -7.43
N GLY A 416 -9.00 -9.99 -6.13
CA GLY A 416 -10.28 -10.14 -5.43
C GLY A 416 -10.08 -10.08 -3.92
N ILE A 417 -11.10 -10.45 -3.14
CA ILE A 417 -10.99 -10.52 -1.67
C ILE A 417 -10.69 -11.98 -1.30
N PRO A 418 -9.46 -12.31 -0.89
CA PRO A 418 -9.15 -13.66 -0.44
C PRO A 418 -9.89 -13.97 0.87
N ARG A 419 -10.16 -15.26 1.10
CA ARG A 419 -10.77 -15.78 2.32
C ARG A 419 -10.00 -15.43 3.60
#